data_AF-A0AAW1WSG8-F1
#
_entry.id   AF-A0AAW1WSG8-F1
#
_cell.length_a   1.000
_cell.length_b   1.000
_cell.length_c   1.000
_cell.angle_alpha   90.00
_cell.angle_beta   90.00
_cell.angle_gamma   90.00
#
_symmetry.space_group_name_H-M   'P 1'
#
loop_
_entity.id
_entity.type
_entity.pdbx_description
1 polymer ?
#
loop_
_entity_poly.entity_id
_entity_poly.type
_entity_poly.pdbx_seq_one_letter_code
_entity_poly.pdbx_strand_id
1 'polypeptide(L)' 'MYPSLSPRTRKVDLKMDDVAGVQALYGSNPNFKYSSLQSENSYNHAITNLDTTSASKWTISLSLITLIFLFF' A
#
# COMPACT_ATOMS: atom_id res chain seq x y z
N MET A 1 17.84 -2.43 -10.23
CA MET A 1 17.34 -3.64 -10.93
C MET A 1 17.16 -4.81 -9.96
N TYR A 2 16.12 -4.78 -9.13
CA TYR A 2 16.01 -5.73 -8.01
C TYR A 2 15.60 -7.13 -8.51
N PRO A 3 16.29 -8.21 -8.09
CA PRO A 3 16.12 -9.54 -8.69
C PRO A 3 14.83 -10.25 -8.29
N SER A 4 14.10 -9.76 -7.30
CA SER A 4 12.82 -10.31 -6.88
C SER A 4 11.69 -9.29 -7.00
N LEU A 5 10.53 -9.81 -7.38
CA LEU A 5 9.28 -9.08 -7.44
C LEU A 5 8.21 -9.95 -6.80
N SER A 6 7.21 -9.30 -6.18
CA SER A 6 6.03 -10.02 -5.72
C SER A 6 5.29 -10.63 -6.92
N PRO A 7 4.62 -11.78 -6.77
CA PRO A 7 3.85 -12.38 -7.85
C PRO A 7 2.90 -11.37 -8.50
N ARG A 8 2.79 -11.42 -9.83
CA ARG A 8 1.91 -10.55 -10.64
C ARG A 8 2.22 -9.04 -10.53
N THR A 9 3.41 -8.66 -10.05
CA THR A 9 3.87 -7.27 -10.06
C THR A 9 4.93 -7.04 -11.12
N ARG A 10 5.00 -5.81 -11.65
CA ARG A 10 6.03 -5.38 -12.60
C ARG A 10 6.60 -4.06 -12.11
N LYS A 11 7.93 -3.96 -12.07
CA LYS A 11 8.61 -2.69 -11.85
C LYS A 11 8.59 -1.88 -13.15
N VAL A 12 7.86 -0.77 -13.15
CA VAL A 12 7.75 0.15 -14.31
C VAL A 12 8.55 1.43 -14.08
N ASP A 13 8.62 1.88 -12.83
CA ASP A 13 9.33 3.10 -12.48
C ASP A 13 10.83 2.85 -12.29
N LEU A 14 11.63 3.78 -12.82
CA LEU A 14 13.08 3.80 -12.64
C LEU A 14 13.43 4.27 -11.22
N LYS A 15 14.40 3.60 -10.61
CA LYS A 15 15.03 4.03 -9.37
C LYS A 15 16.37 4.70 -9.66
N MET A 16 16.90 5.42 -8.68
CA MET A 16 18.17 6.14 -8.81
C MET A 16 19.34 5.20 -9.15
N ASP A 17 19.37 3.98 -8.62
CA ASP A 17 20.39 2.97 -8.94
C ASP A 17 20.33 2.56 -10.42
N ASP A 18 19.12 2.41 -10.99
CA ASP A 18 18.97 2.08 -12.40
C ASP A 18 19.50 3.22 -13.30
N VAL A 19 19.16 4.47 -12.96
CA VAL A 19 19.62 5.65 -13.71
C VAL A 19 21.13 5.81 -13.65
N ALA A 20 21.71 5.70 -12.46
CA ALA A 20 23.15 5.81 -12.26
C ALA A 20 23.92 4.74 -13.07
N GLY A 21 23.43 3.50 -13.06
CA GLY A 21 24.02 2.42 -13.83
C GLY A 21 24.01 2.67 -15.33
N VAL A 22 22.87 3.10 -15.89
CA VAL A 22 22.76 3.38 -17.34
C VAL A 22 23.61 4.59 -17.74
N GLN A 23 23.63 5.66 -16.94
CA GLN A 23 24.44 6.85 -17.24
C GLN A 23 25.95 6.58 -17.14
N ALA A 24 26.38 5.65 -16.28
CA ALA A 24 27.77 5.22 -16.24
C ALA A 24 28.21 4.49 -17.53
N LEU A 25 27.27 3.82 -18.22
CA LEU A 25 27.57 3.07 -19.44
C LEU A 25 27.46 3.91 -20.71
N TYR A 26 26.45 4.77 -20.79
CA TYR A 26 26.11 5.51 -22.03
C TYR A 26 26.33 7.01 -21.93
N GLY A 27 26.82 7.50 -20.77
CA GLY A 27 27.02 8.90 -20.51
C GLY A 27 25.82 9.58 -19.86
N SER A 28 26.07 10.76 -19.31
CA SER A 28 25.05 11.57 -18.63
C SER A 28 23.99 12.08 -19.61
N ASN A 29 22.72 12.02 -19.22
CA ASN A 29 21.63 12.67 -19.95
C ASN A 29 21.51 14.14 -19.48
N PRO A 30 21.84 15.14 -20.32
CA PRO A 30 21.78 16.55 -19.93
C PRO A 30 20.35 17.04 -19.61
N ASN A 31 19.32 16.30 -20.07
CA ASN A 31 17.92 16.58 -19.80
C ASN A 31 17.37 15.79 -18.59
N PHE A 32 18.21 15.06 -17.85
CA PHE A 32 17.76 14.32 -16.67
C PHE A 32 17.21 15.26 -15.61
N LYS A 33 16.02 14.95 -15.09
CA LYS A 33 15.36 15.67 -14.01
C LYS A 33 15.00 14.68 -12.90
N TYR A 34 15.39 14.97 -11.66
CA TYR A 34 15.04 14.13 -10.51
C TYR A 34 13.52 13.98 -10.32
N SER A 35 12.73 14.99 -10.72
CA SER A 35 11.27 14.91 -10.70
C SER A 35 10.71 13.82 -11.62
N SER A 36 11.44 13.39 -12.66
CA SER A 36 10.99 12.31 -13.54
C SER A 36 11.03 10.93 -12.87
N LEU A 37 11.63 10.82 -11.67
CA LEU A 37 11.65 9.59 -10.88
C LEU A 37 10.48 9.53 -9.88
N GLN A 38 9.69 10.60 -9.77
CA GLN A 38 8.49 10.59 -8.94
C GLN A 38 7.39 9.86 -9.70
N SER A 39 7.05 8.66 -9.22
CA SER A 39 5.87 7.92 -9.65
C SER A 39 4.63 8.76 -9.35
N GLU A 40 3.78 8.99 -10.36
CA GLU A 40 2.43 9.49 -10.12
C GLU A 40 1.69 8.41 -9.35
N ASN A 41 1.47 8.66 -8.05
CA ASN A 41 0.76 7.72 -7.18
C ASN A 41 -0.72 7.76 -7.58
N SER A 42 -1.07 7.08 -8.68
CA SER A 42 -2.46 6.83 -9.05
C SER A 42 -3.00 5.83 -8.05
N TYR A 43 -3.51 6.33 -6.92
CA TYR A 43 -4.29 5.53 -6.00
C TYR A 43 -5.50 5.03 -6.77
N ASN A 44 -5.44 3.77 -7.23
CA ASN A 44 -6.65 3.07 -7.63
C ASN A 44 -7.45 2.88 -6.34
N HIS A 45 -8.38 3.82 -6.08
CA HIS A 45 -9.35 3.68 -5.00
C HIS A 45 -10.31 2.56 -5.37
N ALA A 46 -9.87 1.32 -5.20
CA ALA A 46 -10.76 0.19 -5.18
C ALA A 46 -11.68 0.40 -3.98
N ILE A 47 -12.92 0.84 -4.24
CA ILE A 47 -13.98 0.88 -3.24
C ILE A 47 -14.23 -0.57 -2.85
N THR A 48 -13.56 -1.05 -1.80
CA THR A 48 -14.04 -2.18 -1.03
C THR A 48 -15.11 -1.61 -0.12
N ASN A 49 -16.39 -1.83 -0.47
CA ASN A 49 -17.47 -1.78 0.53
C ASN A 49 -17.22 -2.93 1.51
N LEU A 50 -16.26 -2.71 2.42
CA LEU A 50 -16.12 -3.52 3.61
C LEU A 50 -17.06 -2.86 4.60
N ASP A 51 -18.22 -3.46 4.80
CA ASP A 51 -19.14 -3.11 5.89
C ASP A 51 -18.37 -3.24 7.21
N THR A 52 -17.76 -2.14 7.63
CA THR A 52 -17.21 -1.96 8.96
C THR A 52 -18.37 -2.09 9.95
N THR A 53 -18.18 -2.96 10.94
CA THR A 53 -19.06 -3.24 12.10
C THR A 53 -20.15 -4.30 11.93
N SER A 54 -19.76 -5.52 11.59
CA SER A 54 -20.39 -6.69 12.22
C SER A 54 -19.77 -6.96 13.59
N ALA A 55 -19.92 -6.00 14.51
CA ALA A 55 -19.87 -6.35 15.92
C ALA A 55 -21.06 -7.28 16.16
N SER A 56 -20.76 -8.53 16.49
CA SER A 56 -21.74 -9.56 16.80
C SER A 56 -22.78 -9.00 17.78
N LYS A 57 -24.02 -8.80 17.33
CA LYS A 57 -25.13 -8.37 18.21
C LYS A 57 -25.26 -9.27 19.45
N TRP A 58 -24.82 -10.53 19.32
CA TRP A 58 -24.78 -11.50 20.41
C TRP A 58 -23.76 -11.16 21.50
N THR A 59 -22.58 -10.63 21.18
CA THR A 59 -21.57 -10.31 22.21
C THR A 59 -22.00 -9.14 23.09
N ILE A 60 -22.65 -8.13 22.50
CA ILE A 60 -23.20 -7.00 23.25
C ILE A 60 -24.35 -7.47 24.15
N SER A 61 -25.29 -8.26 23.61
CA SER A 61 -26.42 -8.78 24.39
C SER A 61 -25.97 -9.61 25.60
N LEU A 62 -24.96 -10.48 25.43
CA LEU A 62 -24.49 -11.34 26.52
C LEU A 62 -23.80 -10.52 27.63
N SER A 63 -23.01 -9.51 27.24
CA SER A 63 -22.33 -8.62 28.20
C SER A 63 -23.31 -7.80 29.06
N LEU A 64 -24.44 -7.35 28.48
CA LEU A 64 -25.44 -6.57 29.19
C LEU A 64 -26.18 -7.43 30.24
N ILE A 65 -26.52 -8.67 29.89
CA ILE A 65 -27.17 -9.62 30.80
C ILE A 65 -26.24 -9.93 31.99
N THR A 66 -24.96 -10.22 31.73
CA THR A 66 -24.00 -10.50 32.81
C THR A 66 -23.82 -9.33 33.77
N LEU A 67 -23.89 -8.09 33.28
CA LEU A 67 -23.77 -6.90 34.12
C LEU A 67 -24.99 -6.72 35.04
N ILE A 68 -26.20 -6.97 34.54
CA ILE A 68 -27.43 -6.90 35.32
C ILE A 68 -27.41 -7.90 36.49
N PHE A 69 -26.96 -9.12 36.25
CA PHE A 69 -26.81 -10.16 37.29
C PHE A 69 -25.70 -9.88 38.31
N LEU A 70 -24.78 -8.95 38.03
CA LEU A 70 -23.70 -8.61 38.95
C LEU A 70 -24.09 -7.46 39.91
N PHE A 71 -25.15 -6.73 39.57
CA PHE A 71 -25.65 -5.57 40.33
C PHE A 71 -26.98 -5.83 41.05
N PHE A 72 -27.50 -7.06 41.02
CA PHE A 72 -28.61 -7.58 41.82
C PHE A 72 -28.19 -8.87 42.51
#